data_AF-A0A355FA69-F1
#
_entry.id   AF-A0A355FA69-F1
#
_cell.length_a   1.000
_cell.length_b   1.000
_cell.length_c   1.000
_cell.angle_alpha   90.00
_cell.angle_beta   90.00
_cell.angle_gamma   90.00
#
_symmetry.space_group_name_H-M   'P 1'
#
loop_
_entity.id
_entity.type
_entity.pdbx_description
1 polymer ?
#
loop_
_entity_poly.entity_id
_entity_poly.type
_entity_poly.pdbx_seq_one_letter_code
_entity_poly.pdbx_strand_id
1 'polypeptide(L)'
;MVPSPAMRGKPPAGDRRLLQILDDTWAEAARRAGDRLVCKPGCTACCHGPFPINGLDAERLRRGLAELQGRDPREAEAVRARAKAQIPTLTPGFPGDAAAGALADDEADAWFSRHADLACPALDPQSGHCALYTHRPLSCRTFGPPVRIGGTDLPPCDLCFQGAPPEEVEAC
;
A
#
# COMPACT_ATOMS: atom_id res chain seq x y z
N MET A 1 -1.48 4.40 -24.98
CA MET A 1 -1.18 2.99 -25.30
C MET A 1 -1.81 2.14 -24.19
N VAL A 2 -2.98 1.55 -24.42
CA VAL A 2 -3.74 0.82 -23.38
C VAL A 2 -3.13 -0.56 -23.18
N PRO A 3 -2.80 -1.02 -21.96
CA PRO A 3 -2.20 -2.33 -21.76
C PRO A 3 -3.19 -3.46 -22.07
N SER A 4 -2.68 -4.48 -22.77
CA SER A 4 -3.41 -5.64 -23.32
C SER A 4 -3.94 -6.60 -22.24
N PRO A 5 -5.06 -7.33 -22.45
CA PRO A 5 -5.79 -8.11 -21.43
C PRO A 5 -5.09 -9.42 -20.99
N ALA A 6 -3.82 -9.62 -21.35
CA ALA A 6 -3.13 -10.90 -21.27
C ALA A 6 -2.20 -11.09 -20.05
N MET A 7 -2.52 -10.49 -18.90
CA MET A 7 -1.75 -10.69 -17.65
C MET A 7 -2.51 -11.38 -16.53
N ARG A 8 -3.51 -12.22 -16.86
CA ARG A 8 -3.99 -13.25 -15.92
C ARG A 8 -2.96 -14.39 -15.88
N GLY A 9 -1.92 -14.23 -15.07
CA GLY A 9 -0.81 -15.17 -14.97
C GLY A 9 0.22 -14.73 -13.95
N LYS A 10 0.96 -15.72 -13.40
CA LYS A 10 2.05 -15.59 -12.42
C LYS A 10 2.83 -14.27 -12.61
N PRO A 11 3.08 -13.49 -11.53
CA PRO A 11 3.76 -12.20 -11.65
C PRO A 11 5.11 -12.38 -12.36
N PRO A 12 5.50 -11.44 -13.24
CA PRO A 12 6.79 -11.50 -13.93
C PRO A 12 7.92 -11.77 -12.94
N ALA A 13 8.94 -12.52 -13.34
CA ALA A 13 10.07 -12.84 -12.47
C ALA A 13 10.72 -11.59 -11.85
N GLY A 14 10.74 -10.48 -12.60
CA GLY A 14 11.22 -9.18 -12.12
C GLY A 14 10.41 -8.58 -10.96
N ASP A 15 9.07 -8.63 -11.03
CA ASP A 15 8.18 -8.12 -9.98
C ASP A 15 8.39 -8.86 -8.66
N ARG A 16 8.45 -10.19 -8.74
CA ARG A 16 8.72 -11.02 -7.55
C ARG A 16 10.09 -10.75 -6.95
N ARG A 17 11.11 -10.58 -7.80
CA ARG A 17 12.46 -10.26 -7.34
C ARG A 17 12.50 -8.89 -6.65
N LEU A 18 11.81 -7.89 -7.20
CA LEU A 18 11.70 -6.57 -6.59
C LEU A 18 11.04 -6.66 -5.21
N LEU A 19 9.93 -7.38 -5.10
CA LEU A 19 9.29 -7.58 -3.80
C LEU A 19 10.19 -8.25 -2.78
N GLN A 20 10.93 -9.29 -3.19
CA GLN A 20 11.84 -9.98 -2.29
C GLN A 20 12.92 -9.01 -1.77
N ILE A 21 13.49 -8.19 -2.65
CA ILE A 21 14.48 -7.18 -2.26
C ILE A 21 13.86 -6.19 -1.27
N LEU A 22 12.64 -5.70 -1.52
CA LEU A 22 11.96 -4.78 -0.62
C LEU A 22 11.67 -5.41 0.75
N ASP A 23 11.15 -6.63 0.77
CA ASP A 23 10.82 -7.34 2.01
C ASP A 23 12.10 -7.66 2.82
N ASP A 24 13.19 -8.05 2.17
CA ASP A 24 14.48 -8.32 2.82
C ASP A 24 15.11 -7.02 3.37
N THR A 25 15.05 -5.95 2.59
CA THR A 25 15.57 -4.62 3.01
C THR A 25 14.76 -4.08 4.17
N TRP A 26 13.43 -4.21 4.12
CA TRP A 26 12.54 -3.80 5.19
C TRP A 26 12.81 -4.62 6.47
N ALA A 27 13.00 -5.93 6.36
CA ALA A 27 13.30 -6.79 7.50
C ALA A 27 14.65 -6.43 8.16
N GLU A 28 15.66 -6.10 7.36
CA GLU A 28 16.95 -5.64 7.87
C GLU A 28 16.83 -4.27 8.57
N ALA A 29 16.12 -3.31 7.96
CA ALA A 29 15.87 -2.01 8.58
C ALA A 29 15.09 -2.16 9.90
N ALA A 30 14.07 -3.01 9.93
CA ALA A 30 13.32 -3.33 11.15
C ALA A 30 14.20 -3.94 12.23
N ARG A 31 15.12 -4.84 11.87
CA ARG A 31 16.07 -5.44 12.81
C ARG A 31 17.02 -4.40 13.42
N ARG A 32 17.48 -3.43 12.63
CA ARG A 32 18.36 -2.34 13.11
C ARG A 32 17.62 -1.33 13.97
N ALA A 33 16.43 -0.95 13.55
CA ALA A 33 15.59 0.01 14.25
C ALA A 33 15.09 -0.50 15.61
N GLY A 34 14.86 -1.80 15.75
CA GLY A 34 14.37 -2.40 16.99
C GLY A 34 13.08 -1.72 17.47
N ASP A 35 13.05 -1.30 18.74
CA ASP A 35 11.89 -0.66 19.36
C ASP A 35 11.56 0.72 18.77
N ARG A 36 12.45 1.31 17.96
CA ARG A 36 12.18 2.56 17.23
C ARG A 36 11.21 2.36 16.07
N LEU A 37 11.06 1.14 15.55
CA LEU A 37 10.11 0.85 14.48
C LEU A 37 8.79 0.35 15.06
N VAL A 38 7.78 1.22 15.05
CA VAL A 38 6.42 0.86 15.50
C VAL A 38 5.59 0.19 14.40
N CYS A 39 6.04 0.27 13.15
CA CYS A 39 5.32 -0.26 11.99
C CYS A 39 5.29 -1.80 12.01
N LYS A 40 4.12 -2.37 12.29
CA LYS A 40 3.83 -3.81 12.29
C LYS A 40 2.35 -4.02 11.95
N PRO A 41 1.89 -5.25 11.61
CA PRO A 41 0.46 -5.53 11.48
C PRO A 41 -0.34 -4.96 12.66
N GLY A 42 -1.40 -4.20 12.37
CA GLY A 42 -2.18 -3.45 13.38
C GLY A 42 -1.80 -1.97 13.51
N CYS A 43 -0.66 -1.52 12.98
CA CYS A 43 -0.37 -0.08 12.80
C CYS A 43 -1.10 0.42 11.54
N THR A 44 -2.00 1.39 11.70
CA THR A 44 -2.92 1.81 10.63
C THR A 44 -2.61 3.18 10.04
N ALA A 45 -1.57 3.88 10.50
CA ALA A 45 -1.32 5.27 10.08
C ALA A 45 -1.21 5.46 8.56
N CYS A 46 -0.59 4.51 7.85
CA CYS A 46 -0.49 4.54 6.38
C CYS A 46 -1.68 3.87 5.66
N CYS A 47 -2.71 3.43 6.38
CA CYS A 47 -3.87 2.73 5.84
C CYS A 47 -5.07 3.65 5.57
N HIS A 48 -4.87 4.97 5.60
CA HIS A 48 -5.89 5.98 5.32
C HIS A 48 -5.45 6.83 4.13
N GLY A 49 -6.42 7.22 3.31
CA GLY A 49 -6.24 8.02 2.11
C GLY A 49 -6.01 7.16 0.86
N PRO A 50 -6.61 7.55 -0.28
CA PRO A 50 -6.26 6.94 -1.56
C PRO A 50 -4.83 7.33 -1.94
N PHE A 51 -4.14 6.43 -2.65
CA PHE A 51 -2.79 6.65 -3.19
C PHE A 51 -2.65 5.93 -4.53
N PRO A 52 -1.76 6.39 -5.43
CA PRO A 52 -1.53 5.73 -6.69
C PRO A 52 -0.92 4.34 -6.50
N ILE A 53 -1.43 3.38 -7.26
CA ILE A 53 -0.84 2.06 -7.42
C ILE A 53 -0.63 1.79 -8.92
N ASN A 54 0.41 1.04 -9.26
CA ASN A 54 0.64 0.65 -10.64
C ASN A 54 -0.14 -0.62 -11.03
N GLY A 55 -0.08 -1.00 -12.30
CA GLY A 55 -0.78 -2.19 -12.79
C GLY A 55 -0.34 -3.52 -12.16
N LEU A 56 0.93 -3.64 -11.74
CA LEU A 56 1.43 -4.83 -11.05
C LEU A 56 0.90 -4.92 -9.62
N ASP A 57 0.79 -3.78 -8.92
CA ASP A 57 0.16 -3.70 -7.60
C ASP A 57 -1.33 -4.06 -7.67
N ALA A 58 -2.04 -3.55 -8.69
CA ALA A 58 -3.44 -3.90 -8.90
C ALA A 58 -3.62 -5.41 -9.15
N GLU A 59 -2.75 -6.03 -9.94
CA GLU A 59 -2.77 -7.49 -10.16
C GLU A 59 -2.46 -8.26 -8.87
N ARG A 60 -1.51 -7.78 -8.07
CA ARG A 60 -1.16 -8.36 -6.78
C ARG A 60 -2.35 -8.34 -5.82
N LEU A 61 -3.05 -7.21 -5.72
CA LEU A 61 -4.26 -7.08 -4.89
C LEU A 61 -5.38 -7.98 -5.39
N ARG A 62 -5.59 -8.09 -6.72
CA ARG A 62 -6.57 -9.02 -7.30
C ARG A 62 -6.27 -10.46 -6.92
N ARG A 63 -5.00 -10.87 -7.02
CA ARG A 63 -4.54 -12.21 -6.60
C ARG A 63 -4.75 -12.43 -5.11
N GLY A 64 -4.36 -11.46 -4.28
CA GLY A 64 -4.56 -11.53 -2.83
C GLY A 64 -6.02 -11.69 -2.45
N LEU A 65 -6.91 -10.96 -3.12
CA LEU A 65 -8.35 -11.07 -2.90
C LEU A 65 -8.91 -12.42 -3.39
N ALA A 66 -8.39 -12.99 -4.48
CA ALA A 66 -8.76 -14.33 -4.93
C ALA A 66 -8.29 -15.44 -3.97
N GLU A 67 -7.06 -15.33 -3.45
CA GLU A 67 -6.55 -16.24 -2.42
C GLU A 67 -7.33 -16.09 -1.10
N LEU A 68 -7.69 -14.87 -0.73
CA LEU A 68 -8.55 -14.60 0.43
C LEU A 68 -9.93 -15.22 0.23
N GLN A 69 -10.55 -15.05 -0.94
CA GLN A 69 -11.84 -15.67 -1.27
C GLN A 69 -11.83 -17.19 -1.06
N GLY A 70 -10.73 -17.87 -1.39
CA GLY A 70 -10.60 -19.31 -1.20
C GLY A 70 -10.41 -19.74 0.26
N ARG A 71 -9.78 -18.90 1.10
CA ARG A 71 -9.48 -19.20 2.51
C ARG A 71 -10.55 -18.70 3.48
N ASP A 72 -11.07 -17.51 3.24
CA ASP A 72 -12.12 -16.84 4.00
C ASP A 72 -13.04 -16.02 3.07
N PRO A 73 -14.12 -16.62 2.54
CA PRO A 73 -15.08 -15.94 1.69
C PRO A 73 -15.79 -14.76 2.36
N ARG A 74 -15.97 -14.79 3.69
CA ARG A 74 -16.70 -13.73 4.41
C ARG A 74 -15.85 -12.47 4.47
N GLU A 75 -14.58 -12.61 4.84
CA GLU A 75 -13.67 -11.47 4.86
C GLU A 75 -13.43 -10.91 3.45
N ALA A 76 -13.33 -11.78 2.44
CA ALA A 76 -13.23 -11.34 1.05
C ALA A 76 -14.44 -10.51 0.59
N GLU A 77 -15.66 -10.92 0.93
CA GLU A 77 -16.86 -10.12 0.62
C GLU A 77 -16.91 -8.83 1.44
N ALA A 78 -16.46 -8.85 2.70
CA ALA A 78 -16.38 -7.65 3.53
C ALA A 78 -15.43 -6.60 2.91
N VAL A 79 -14.25 -7.02 2.42
CA VAL A 79 -13.32 -6.15 1.66
C VAL A 79 -13.99 -5.58 0.42
N ARG A 80 -14.70 -6.42 -0.36
CA ARG A 80 -15.42 -5.98 -1.57
C ARG A 80 -16.54 -4.99 -1.24
N ALA A 81 -17.29 -5.23 -0.18
CA ALA A 81 -18.36 -4.37 0.27
C ALA A 81 -17.83 -2.99 0.69
N ARG A 82 -16.75 -2.96 1.48
CA ARG A 82 -16.05 -1.71 1.86
C ARG A 82 -15.57 -0.94 0.63
N ALA A 83 -14.94 -1.62 -0.33
CA ALA A 83 -14.48 -1.00 -1.57
C ALA A 83 -15.65 -0.41 -2.38
N LYS A 84 -16.73 -1.18 -2.58
CA LYS A 84 -17.94 -0.71 -3.29
C LYS A 84 -18.58 0.49 -2.61
N ALA A 85 -18.64 0.50 -1.28
CA ALA A 85 -19.23 1.59 -0.50
C ALA A 85 -18.47 2.92 -0.66
N GLN A 86 -17.17 2.87 -0.96
CA GLN A 86 -16.34 4.08 -1.17
C GLN A 86 -16.45 4.64 -2.59
N ILE A 87 -16.86 3.86 -3.59
CA ILE A 87 -16.93 4.29 -5.00
C ILE A 87 -17.75 5.59 -5.17
N PRO A 88 -18.95 5.75 -4.59
CA PRO A 88 -19.73 6.99 -4.72
C PRO A 88 -19.03 8.23 -4.15
N THR A 89 -18.18 8.05 -3.13
CA THR A 89 -17.39 9.12 -2.53
C THR A 89 -16.18 9.47 -3.39
N LEU A 90 -15.50 8.45 -3.94
CA LEU A 90 -14.26 8.62 -4.70
C LEU A 90 -14.49 9.10 -6.16
N THR A 91 -15.64 8.78 -6.75
CA THR A 91 -15.93 9.05 -8.16
C THR A 91 -16.05 10.54 -8.50
N PRO A 92 -16.74 11.38 -7.69
CA PRO A 92 -16.86 12.81 -7.96
C PRO A 92 -15.50 13.51 -7.98
N GLY A 93 -15.16 14.10 -9.13
CA GLY A 93 -13.92 14.85 -9.32
C GLY A 93 -12.66 13.97 -9.29
N PHE A 94 -12.78 12.66 -9.51
CA PHE A 94 -11.63 11.77 -9.66
C PHE A 94 -10.66 12.30 -10.73
N PRO A 95 -9.35 12.39 -10.45
CA PRO A 95 -8.37 13.02 -11.35
C PRO A 95 -7.95 12.05 -12.45
N GLY A 96 -8.87 11.72 -13.36
CA GLY A 96 -8.67 10.80 -14.48
C GLY A 96 -9.94 10.06 -14.88
N ASP A 97 -9.81 8.81 -15.32
CA ASP A 97 -10.94 7.92 -15.62
C ASP A 97 -11.38 7.17 -14.36
N ALA A 98 -12.47 7.64 -13.74
CA ALA A 98 -13.05 7.02 -12.55
C ALA A 98 -13.60 5.61 -12.79
N ALA A 99 -14.06 5.30 -14.00
CA ALA A 99 -14.62 3.99 -14.32
C ALA A 99 -13.50 2.93 -14.44
N ALA A 100 -12.35 3.33 -15.01
CA ALA A 100 -11.17 2.49 -15.08
C ALA A 100 -10.31 2.54 -13.78
N GLY A 101 -10.48 3.57 -12.97
CA GLY A 101 -9.60 3.89 -11.84
C GLY A 101 -8.21 4.36 -12.28
N ALA A 102 -8.10 5.01 -13.44
CA ALA A 102 -6.84 5.43 -14.04
C ALA A 102 -6.62 6.94 -13.84
N LEU A 103 -5.50 7.33 -13.23
CA LEU A 103 -5.14 8.73 -12.99
C LEU A 103 -4.66 9.41 -14.28
N ALA A 104 -4.90 10.72 -14.39
CA ALA A 104 -4.24 11.62 -15.33
C ALA A 104 -2.99 12.25 -14.68
N ASP A 105 -2.07 12.80 -15.49
CA ASP A 105 -0.69 13.04 -15.06
C ASP A 105 -0.46 14.29 -14.19
N ASP A 106 -1.36 15.29 -14.10
CA ASP A 106 -0.94 16.60 -13.58
C ASP A 106 -1.79 17.35 -12.52
N GLU A 107 -2.97 16.94 -12.06
CA GLU A 107 -3.66 17.64 -10.94
C GLU A 107 -4.48 16.72 -10.00
N ALA A 108 -3.79 15.92 -9.18
CA ALA A 108 -4.44 14.94 -8.28
C ALA A 108 -4.42 15.29 -6.78
N ASP A 109 -3.53 16.18 -6.34
CA ASP A 109 -3.23 16.40 -4.91
C ASP A 109 -4.42 16.89 -4.08
N ALA A 110 -5.20 17.82 -4.64
CA ALA A 110 -6.40 18.32 -3.98
C ALA A 110 -7.45 17.21 -3.83
N TRP A 111 -7.55 16.30 -4.79
CA TRP A 111 -8.45 15.15 -4.68
C TRP A 111 -7.95 14.16 -3.63
N PHE A 112 -6.66 13.83 -3.61
CA PHE A 112 -6.09 12.95 -2.58
C PHE A 112 -6.29 13.53 -1.17
N SER A 113 -5.99 14.82 -0.98
CA SER A 113 -6.13 15.51 0.30
C SER A 113 -7.57 15.50 0.83
N ARG A 114 -8.58 15.70 -0.04
CA ARG A 114 -10.00 15.65 0.35
C ARG A 114 -10.45 14.27 0.85
N HIS A 115 -9.70 13.22 0.52
CA HIS A 115 -10.06 11.83 0.83
C HIS A 115 -9.08 11.19 1.82
N ALA A 116 -8.20 11.96 2.46
CA ALA A 116 -7.12 11.48 3.32
C ALA A 116 -7.62 10.60 4.49
N ASP A 117 -8.85 10.81 4.97
CA ASP A 117 -9.40 10.05 6.10
C ASP A 117 -10.01 8.69 5.70
N LEU A 118 -10.22 8.43 4.40
CA LEU A 118 -10.85 7.19 3.94
C LEU A 118 -9.96 5.99 4.22
N ALA A 119 -10.43 5.09 5.07
CA ALA A 119 -9.72 3.85 5.39
C ALA A 119 -9.60 2.93 4.17
N CYS A 120 -8.46 2.26 4.00
CA CYS A 120 -8.27 1.26 2.97
C CYS A 120 -9.32 0.15 3.08
N PRO A 121 -9.97 -0.29 1.99
CA PRO A 121 -10.95 -1.39 2.04
C PRO A 121 -10.42 -2.72 2.59
N ALA A 122 -9.11 -2.94 2.52
CA ALA A 122 -8.46 -4.12 3.06
C ALA A 122 -8.23 -4.04 4.59
N LEU A 123 -8.43 -2.87 5.20
CA LEU A 123 -8.30 -2.67 6.65
C LEU A 123 -9.56 -3.16 7.37
N ASP A 124 -9.38 -4.06 8.32
CA ASP A 124 -10.43 -4.42 9.27
C ASP A 124 -10.59 -3.29 10.32
N PRO A 125 -11.76 -2.64 10.41
CA PRO A 125 -11.98 -1.54 11.35
C PRO A 125 -11.96 -1.96 12.82
N GLN A 126 -12.10 -3.25 13.12
CA GLN A 126 -12.14 -3.76 14.49
C GLN A 126 -10.74 -4.12 14.99
N SER A 127 -9.98 -4.86 14.19
CA SER A 127 -8.63 -5.31 14.58
C SER A 127 -7.51 -4.37 14.14
N GLY A 128 -7.73 -3.53 13.12
CA GLY A 128 -6.67 -2.76 12.46
C GLY A 128 -5.75 -3.61 11.56
N HIS A 129 -6.09 -4.88 11.33
CA HIS A 129 -5.30 -5.76 10.48
C HIS A 129 -5.67 -5.58 9.00
N CYS A 130 -4.67 -5.68 8.12
CA CYS A 130 -4.90 -5.68 6.68
C CYS A 130 -5.16 -7.11 6.18
N ALA A 131 -6.35 -7.37 5.65
CA ALA A 131 -6.75 -8.65 5.09
C ALA A 131 -5.89 -9.10 3.88
N LEU A 132 -5.18 -8.16 3.25
CA LEU A 132 -4.32 -8.37 2.09
C LEU A 132 -2.83 -8.08 2.39
N TYR A 133 -2.40 -8.17 3.65
CA TYR A 133 -1.06 -7.72 4.09
C TYR A 133 0.10 -8.32 3.29
N THR A 134 0.05 -9.60 2.93
CA THR A 134 1.09 -10.27 2.14
C THR A 134 1.08 -9.87 0.66
N HIS A 135 -0.01 -9.28 0.20
CA HIS A 135 -0.24 -8.80 -1.17
C HIS A 135 -0.22 -7.27 -1.26
N ARG A 136 0.34 -6.59 -0.25
CA ARG A 136 0.47 -5.13 -0.19
C ARG A 136 1.15 -4.55 -1.44
N PRO A 137 0.67 -3.40 -1.96
CA PRO A 137 1.34 -2.62 -3.01
C PRO A 137 2.76 -2.21 -2.63
N LEU A 138 3.56 -1.81 -3.62
CA LEU A 138 4.90 -1.27 -3.40
C LEU A 138 4.89 -0.09 -2.41
N SER A 139 3.97 0.87 -2.57
CA SER A 139 3.85 2.02 -1.68
C SER A 139 3.71 1.58 -0.21
N CYS A 140 2.88 0.57 0.07
CA CYS A 140 2.70 0.04 1.42
C CYS A 140 3.90 -0.76 1.98
N ARG A 141 4.87 -1.12 1.15
CA ARG A 141 6.11 -1.83 1.54
C ARG A 141 7.28 -0.88 1.80
N THR A 142 7.18 0.35 1.31
CA THR A 142 8.19 1.39 1.51
C THR A 142 7.84 2.33 2.67
N PHE A 143 6.70 2.15 3.34
CA PHE A 143 6.36 2.88 4.57
C PHE A 143 6.97 2.24 5.82
N GLY A 144 7.35 3.08 6.79
CA GLY A 144 7.84 2.67 8.11
C GLY A 144 9.30 3.09 8.33
N PRO A 145 10.28 2.28 7.89
CA PRO A 145 11.70 2.58 8.01
C PRO A 145 12.12 3.73 7.08
N PRO A 146 13.29 4.34 7.32
CA PRO A 146 13.92 5.21 6.33
C PRO A 146 14.23 4.41 5.06
N VAL A 147 13.99 5.00 3.89
CA VAL A 147 14.22 4.32 2.61
C VAL A 147 15.01 5.22 1.68
N ARG A 148 16.04 4.67 1.05
CA ARG A 148 16.79 5.32 -0.02
C ARG A 148 16.36 4.77 -1.38
N ILE A 149 15.80 5.61 -2.25
CA ILE A 149 15.36 5.24 -3.59
C ILE A 149 15.99 6.19 -4.60
N GLY A 150 16.76 5.64 -5.56
CA GLY A 150 17.35 6.45 -6.64
C GLY A 150 18.32 7.54 -6.16
N GLY A 151 18.93 7.37 -4.97
CA GLY A 151 19.80 8.38 -4.35
C GLY A 151 19.07 9.42 -3.50
N THR A 152 17.74 9.38 -3.45
CA THR A 152 16.92 10.23 -2.58
C THR A 152 16.60 9.52 -1.28
N ASP A 153 16.75 10.23 -0.17
CA ASP A 153 16.38 9.77 1.16
C ASP A 153 14.94 10.17 1.48
N LEU A 154 14.11 9.17 1.74
CA LEU A 154 12.74 9.36 2.20
C LEU A 154 12.72 9.23 3.73
N PRO A 155 12.09 10.17 4.45
CA PRO A 155 12.01 10.11 5.90
C PRO A 155 11.21 8.88 6.34
N PRO A 156 11.49 8.33 7.55
CA PRO A 156 10.65 7.30 8.12
C PRO A 156 9.24 7.82 8.39
N CYS A 157 8.32 6.91 8.68
CA CYS A 157 6.97 7.27 9.14
C CYS A 157 7.06 8.11 10.43
N ASP A 158 6.21 9.14 10.57
CA ASP A 158 6.15 10.00 11.75
C ASP A 158 5.90 9.27 13.07
N LEU A 159 5.47 8.00 13.06
CA LEU A 159 5.33 7.23 14.30
C LEU A 159 6.60 6.45 14.67
N CYS A 160 7.56 6.33 13.77
CA CYS A 160 8.81 5.62 13.97
C CYS A 160 9.93 6.62 14.35
N PHE A 161 10.95 6.14 15.06
CA PHE A 161 12.14 6.94 15.42
C PHE A 161 11.83 8.22 16.20
N GLN A 162 10.70 8.25 16.93
CA GLN A 162 10.33 9.38 17.76
C GLN A 162 11.41 9.68 18.81
N GLY A 163 11.96 10.89 18.74
CA GLY A 163 13.05 11.36 19.60
C GLY A 163 14.43 10.76 19.31
N ALA A 164 14.61 10.04 18.19
CA ALA A 164 15.93 9.58 17.76
C ALA A 164 16.70 10.71 17.05
N PRO A 165 18.02 10.81 17.23
CA PRO A 165 18.82 11.77 16.49
C PRO A 165 19.04 11.28 15.04
N PRO A 166 19.31 12.17 14.06
CA PRO A 166 19.43 11.81 12.65
C PRO A 166 20.41 10.66 12.36
N GLU A 167 21.54 10.61 13.07
CA GLU A 167 22.55 9.57 12.90
C GLU A 167 22.03 8.15 13.25
N GLU A 168 21.09 8.04 14.20
CA GLU A 168 20.47 6.75 14.56
C GLU A 168 19.51 6.29 13.45
N VAL A 169 18.82 7.24 12.81
CA VAL A 169 17.93 6.97 11.66
C VAL A 169 18.74 6.56 10.44
N GLU A 170 19.84 7.26 10.14
CA GLU A 170 20.71 6.97 8.99
C GLU A 170 21.45 5.62 9.10
N ALA A 171 21.66 5.12 10.32
CA ALA A 171 22.30 3.84 10.57
C ALA A 171 21.40 2.62 10.32
N CYS A 172 20.08 2.83 10.14
CA CYS A 172 19.10 1.78 9.87
C CYS A 172 19.01 1.49 8.37
#